data_AF-S3DDN4-F1
#
_entry.id   AF-S3DDN4-F1
#
_cell.length_a   1.000
_cell.length_b   1.000
_cell.length_c   1.000
_cell.angle_alpha   90.00
_cell.angle_beta   90.00
_cell.angle_gamma   90.00
#
_symmetry.space_group_name_H-M   'P 1'
#
loop_
_entity.id
_entity.type
_entity.pdbx_description
1 polymer ?
#
loop_
_entity_poly.entity_id
_entity_poly.type
_entity_poly.pdbx_seq_one_letter_code
_entity_poly.pdbx_strand_id
1 'polypeptide(L)'
;MQVTSSLIGGRFPKSMKRALPIYIAVALIFILFLSKTDNLSTPLRAGDVFKRVVSYQSPLLHQKKYGEFFPKKIWQTWKTDPLEFETRDSDRARSWTSKNPGHRYEVLTDANSQEYIETHFGPSGLNRMDVVYIYKTLNATIIKADLLRYLVMYIEGGVYADIDVSAIKPVDEWITSNFTKSDIGLVISVEIDEPDWVEHPILGQKSESFCQWTFMAKPRHPVMLRLINNVLKWLEDIAKKQNVGIAEIQLNFDEVLTGTGPSAFTSAVMAEMYAQTGETQKWEKFHNMTQRGPTQVGDILVLTVEAFAAGQGHSNSNNHDHPLALVRHHYHASLWPSRHPRYSHPAYGMVEECNWKPDCIHNWDKDTANWDNLNEAEKKEAIMHHEEWLAEKDEKEKKEKADHEKEDDDKRREKLHEECGKFNSEEAASIASVAATATADPSQTSKPAENQASATGSVDAKSTNFVELKQV
;
A
#
# COMPACT_ATOMS: atom_id res chain seq x y z
N MET A 1 18.96 -20.00 -80.58
CA MET A 1 17.64 -19.53 -80.09
C MET A 1 17.88 -18.30 -79.22
N GLN A 2 17.05 -17.27 -79.41
CA GLN A 2 17.07 -15.92 -78.81
C GLN A 2 17.18 -15.97 -77.27
N VAL A 3 17.63 -14.94 -76.54
CA VAL A 3 17.03 -13.60 -76.43
C VAL A 3 18.04 -12.58 -75.86
N THR A 4 17.89 -11.36 -76.36
CA THR A 4 18.53 -10.07 -76.07
C THR A 4 18.29 -9.51 -74.66
N SER A 5 19.21 -8.69 -74.13
CA SER A 5 18.81 -7.49 -73.36
C SER A 5 19.68 -6.29 -73.74
N SER A 6 19.02 -5.17 -73.98
CA SER A 6 19.55 -3.91 -74.46
C SER A 6 19.97 -3.00 -73.31
N LEU A 7 21.17 -2.41 -73.43
CA LEU A 7 21.62 -1.27 -72.64
C LEU A 7 20.99 0.01 -73.20
N ILE A 8 20.29 0.79 -72.37
CA ILE A 8 19.94 2.18 -72.64
C ILE A 8 20.55 3.05 -71.54
N GLY A 9 21.63 3.75 -71.89
CA GLY A 9 22.19 4.84 -71.10
C GLY A 9 21.39 6.13 -71.33
N GLY A 10 20.86 6.71 -70.26
CA GLY A 10 20.21 8.02 -70.27
C GLY A 10 21.08 9.09 -69.62
N ARG A 11 21.43 10.16 -70.36
CA ARG A 11 22.04 11.38 -69.82
C ARG A 11 20.98 12.19 -69.07
N PHE A 12 21.23 12.53 -67.80
CA PHE A 12 20.32 13.35 -66.99
C PHE A 12 20.17 14.80 -67.49
N PRO A 13 18.96 15.37 -67.48
CA PRO A 13 18.68 16.73 -67.95
C PRO A 13 19.37 17.83 -67.11
N LYS A 14 19.73 18.95 -67.75
CA LYS A 14 20.53 20.05 -67.18
C LYS A 14 19.90 20.75 -65.95
N SER A 15 18.58 20.65 -65.76
CA SER A 15 17.87 21.16 -64.58
C SER A 15 18.19 20.38 -63.30
N MET A 16 18.30 19.05 -63.40
CA MET A 16 18.67 18.18 -62.28
C MET A 16 20.10 18.42 -61.78
N LYS A 17 21.03 18.80 -62.66
CA LYS A 17 22.42 19.08 -62.28
C LYS A 17 22.59 20.32 -61.39
N ARG A 18 21.63 21.26 -61.44
CA ARG A 18 21.65 22.48 -60.61
C ARG A 18 20.97 22.28 -59.25
N ALA A 19 20.00 21.37 -59.18
CA ALA A 19 19.27 21.09 -57.93
C ALA A 19 19.93 19.98 -57.09
N LEU A 20 20.69 19.06 -57.71
CA LEU A 20 21.38 17.97 -57.02
C LEU A 20 22.28 18.42 -55.84
N PRO A 21 23.12 19.47 -55.95
CA PRO A 21 23.91 19.93 -54.80
C PRO A 21 23.05 20.50 -53.67
N ILE A 22 21.88 21.07 -53.97
CA ILE A 22 20.94 21.58 -52.96
C ILE A 22 20.29 20.40 -52.23
N TYR A 23 19.86 19.36 -52.94
CA TYR A 23 19.32 18.16 -52.30
C TYR A 23 20.36 17.42 -51.47
N ILE A 24 21.62 17.37 -51.91
CA ILE A 24 22.72 16.80 -51.12
C ILE A 24 22.97 17.64 -49.86
N ALA A 25 22.97 18.97 -49.96
CA ALA A 25 23.14 19.84 -48.80
C ALA A 25 21.98 19.70 -47.79
N VAL A 26 20.74 19.62 -48.26
CA VAL A 26 19.55 19.38 -47.42
C VAL A 26 19.62 17.99 -46.76
N ALA A 27 20.04 16.96 -47.50
CA ALA A 27 20.23 15.63 -46.95
C ALA A 27 21.34 15.59 -45.90
N LEU A 28 22.45 16.30 -46.11
CA LEU A 28 23.54 16.39 -45.14
C LEU A 28 23.13 17.19 -43.90
N ILE A 29 22.37 18.27 -44.04
CA ILE A 29 21.81 19.02 -42.90
C ILE A 29 20.81 18.14 -42.13
N PHE A 30 20.01 17.33 -42.82
CA PHE A 30 19.09 16.38 -42.19
C PHE A 30 19.85 15.27 -41.45
N ILE A 31 20.93 14.73 -42.01
CA ILE A 31 21.80 13.74 -41.36
C ILE A 31 22.53 14.35 -40.15
N LEU A 32 22.98 15.61 -40.25
CA LEU A 32 23.58 16.34 -39.13
C LEU A 32 22.57 16.69 -38.03
N PHE A 33 21.32 16.93 -38.39
CA PHE A 33 20.22 17.10 -37.44
C PHE A 33 19.90 15.78 -36.73
N LEU A 34 19.81 14.67 -37.47
CA LEU A 34 19.60 13.33 -36.90
C LEU A 34 20.76 12.86 -36.01
N SER A 35 22.01 13.14 -36.39
CA SER A 35 23.18 12.76 -35.57
C SER A 35 23.39 13.64 -34.33
N LYS A 36 22.84 14.87 -34.30
CA LYS A 36 22.77 15.68 -33.08
C LYS A 36 21.64 15.27 -32.13
N THR A 37 20.59 14.60 -32.63
CA THR A 37 19.49 14.11 -31.78
C THR A 37 19.79 12.81 -31.02
N ASP A 38 20.91 12.14 -31.31
CA ASP A 38 21.30 10.89 -30.64
C ASP A 38 22.06 11.08 -29.31
N ASN A 39 22.34 12.33 -28.89
CA ASN A 39 23.02 12.64 -27.62
C ASN A 39 22.15 13.40 -26.60
N LEU A 40 20.82 13.39 -26.79
CA LEU A 40 19.88 13.90 -25.77
C LEU A 40 18.86 12.79 -25.50
N SER A 41 18.92 12.26 -24.28
CA SER A 41 18.04 11.23 -23.70
C SER A 41 16.62 11.31 -24.28
N THR A 42 16.27 10.33 -25.12
CA THR A 42 14.98 10.31 -25.80
C THR A 42 13.85 10.02 -24.81
N PRO A 43 12.76 10.82 -24.81
CA PRO A 43 11.58 10.49 -24.03
C PRO A 43 10.88 9.28 -24.65
N LEU A 44 10.54 8.30 -23.82
CA LEU A 44 9.92 7.04 -24.24
C LEU A 44 8.64 7.28 -25.03
N ARG A 45 8.62 6.86 -26.30
CA ARG A 45 7.43 6.94 -27.16
C ARG A 45 6.41 5.91 -26.65
N ALA A 46 5.11 6.24 -26.66
CA ALA A 46 4.05 5.33 -26.19
C ALA A 46 4.08 3.92 -26.84
N GLY A 47 4.57 3.82 -28.08
CA GLY A 47 4.78 2.53 -28.75
C GLY A 47 5.96 1.71 -28.20
N ASP A 48 6.97 2.35 -27.63
CA ASP A 48 8.10 1.68 -26.97
C ASP A 48 7.70 1.21 -25.58
N VAL A 49 6.85 1.97 -24.88
CA VAL A 49 6.20 1.51 -23.63
C VAL A 49 5.30 0.30 -23.91
N PHE A 50 4.43 0.38 -24.93
CA PHE A 50 3.58 -0.76 -25.30
C PHE A 50 4.42 -1.98 -25.71
N LYS A 51 5.47 -1.81 -26.52
CA LYS A 51 6.40 -2.91 -26.86
C LYS A 51 7.12 -3.46 -25.63
N ARG A 52 7.54 -2.63 -24.68
CA ARG A 52 8.17 -3.07 -23.42
C ARG A 52 7.18 -3.82 -22.54
N VAL A 53 5.99 -3.26 -22.31
CA VAL A 53 4.89 -3.89 -21.56
C VAL A 53 4.56 -5.25 -22.17
N VAL A 54 4.37 -5.32 -23.48
CA VAL A 54 4.16 -6.58 -24.20
C VAL A 54 5.39 -7.49 -24.06
N SER A 55 6.62 -7.01 -24.21
CA SER A 55 7.82 -7.85 -24.07
C SER A 55 8.01 -8.43 -22.66
N TYR A 56 7.60 -7.72 -21.61
CA TYR A 56 7.63 -8.20 -20.23
C TYR A 56 6.39 -9.04 -19.87
N GLN A 57 5.27 -8.88 -20.57
CA GLN A 57 4.04 -9.65 -20.37
C GLN A 57 3.97 -10.90 -21.26
N SER A 58 4.60 -10.93 -22.43
CA SER A 58 4.58 -12.06 -23.38
C SER A 58 5.14 -13.36 -22.79
N PRO A 59 6.19 -13.34 -21.94
CA PRO A 59 6.62 -14.54 -21.21
C PRO A 59 5.67 -14.95 -20.08
N LEU A 60 4.83 -14.03 -19.56
CA LEU A 60 3.92 -14.26 -18.42
C LEU A 60 2.53 -14.74 -18.83
N LEU A 61 2.07 -14.39 -20.04
CA LEU A 61 0.76 -14.83 -20.57
C LEU A 61 0.75 -16.32 -20.98
N HIS A 62 1.92 -16.95 -21.18
CA HIS A 62 2.01 -18.30 -21.73
C HIS A 62 2.57 -19.36 -20.75
N GLN A 63 2.91 -18.99 -19.51
CA GLN A 63 3.22 -19.96 -18.46
C GLN A 63 2.47 -19.61 -17.19
N LYS A 64 1.45 -20.42 -16.88
CA LYS A 64 0.91 -20.62 -15.52
C LYS A 64 2.06 -21.15 -14.66
N LYS A 65 2.96 -20.28 -14.21
CA LYS A 65 4.08 -20.62 -13.33
C LYS A 65 4.43 -19.48 -12.39
N TYR A 66 3.42 -18.78 -11.86
CA TYR A 66 3.53 -18.34 -10.47
C TYR A 66 3.70 -19.61 -9.62
N GLY A 67 4.51 -19.56 -8.56
CA GLY A 67 4.65 -20.73 -7.66
C GLY A 67 3.28 -21.26 -7.26
N GLU A 68 3.15 -22.58 -7.03
CA GLU A 68 1.85 -23.19 -6.68
C GLU A 68 1.21 -22.51 -5.45
N PHE A 69 2.04 -21.94 -4.57
CA PHE A 69 1.66 -21.36 -3.30
C PHE A 69 2.06 -19.89 -3.18
N PHE A 70 1.29 -19.15 -2.37
CA PHE A 70 1.70 -17.84 -1.90
C PHE A 70 2.95 -17.97 -1.00
N PRO A 71 3.97 -17.12 -1.20
CA PRO A 71 5.13 -17.06 -0.31
C PRO A 71 4.69 -16.80 1.14
N LYS A 72 5.24 -17.56 2.09
CA LYS A 72 5.00 -17.34 3.52
C LYS A 72 5.85 -16.17 4.05
N LYS A 73 5.67 -15.00 3.45
CA LYS A 73 6.33 -13.74 3.81
C LYS A 73 5.30 -12.67 4.09
N ILE A 74 5.55 -11.88 5.12
CA ILE A 74 4.76 -10.70 5.48
C ILE A 74 5.69 -9.51 5.42
N TRP A 75 5.33 -8.54 4.58
CA TRP A 75 6.05 -7.31 4.35
C TRP A 75 5.30 -6.15 4.99
N GLN A 76 6.01 -5.35 5.76
CA GLN A 76 5.61 -3.98 6.05
C GLN A 76 6.71 -3.02 5.58
N THR A 77 6.39 -1.75 5.43
CA THR A 77 7.39 -0.71 5.17
C THR A 77 7.30 0.35 6.26
N TRP A 78 8.45 0.82 6.73
CA TRP A 78 8.49 1.90 7.71
C TRP A 78 9.75 2.74 7.60
N LYS A 79 9.89 3.74 8.47
CA LYS A 79 11.04 4.64 8.45
C LYS A 79 12.26 3.98 9.09
N THR A 80 12.06 3.31 10.23
CA THR A 80 13.10 2.75 11.10
C THR A 80 13.06 1.23 11.16
N ASP A 81 14.09 0.63 11.74
CA ASP A 81 14.19 -0.82 11.95
C ASP A 81 13.18 -1.32 13.00
N PRO A 82 12.67 -2.57 12.91
CA PRO A 82 11.79 -3.16 13.91
C PRO A 82 12.27 -3.08 15.36
N LEU A 83 13.58 -3.06 15.61
CA LEU A 83 14.16 -2.90 16.95
C LEU A 83 13.98 -1.49 17.52
N GLU A 84 13.73 -0.50 16.67
CA GLU A 84 13.53 0.91 17.01
C GLU A 84 12.06 1.34 16.90
N PHE A 85 11.14 0.39 16.72
CA PHE A 85 9.71 0.71 16.68
C PHE A 85 9.23 1.28 18.01
N GLU A 86 8.40 2.33 17.90
CA GLU A 86 7.56 2.77 19.02
C GLU A 86 6.65 1.60 19.45
N THR A 87 6.24 1.59 20.72
CA THR A 87 5.42 0.50 21.30
C THR A 87 4.21 0.17 20.44
N ARG A 88 3.52 1.20 19.94
CA ARG A 88 2.35 1.07 19.06
C ARG A 88 2.68 0.28 17.78
N ASP A 89 3.74 0.65 17.07
CA ASP A 89 4.09 0.02 15.79
C ASP A 89 4.66 -1.39 16.04
N SER A 90 5.38 -1.60 17.15
CA SER A 90 5.83 -2.91 17.62
C SER A 90 4.66 -3.85 17.92
N ASP A 91 3.61 -3.37 18.58
CA ASP A 91 2.43 -4.17 18.90
C ASP A 91 1.67 -4.61 17.62
N ARG A 92 1.56 -3.72 16.64
CA ARG A 92 0.95 -4.01 15.33
C ARG A 92 1.77 -5.03 14.55
N ALA A 93 3.08 -4.82 14.45
CA ALA A 93 4.01 -5.79 13.85
C ALA A 93 3.94 -7.17 14.55
N ARG A 94 3.87 -7.17 15.88
CA ARG A 94 3.76 -8.40 16.67
C ARG A 94 2.50 -9.19 16.35
N SER A 95 1.37 -8.51 16.10
CA SER A 95 0.11 -9.19 15.72
C SER A 95 0.29 -10.10 14.51
N TRP A 96 1.04 -9.65 13.49
CA TRP A 96 1.35 -10.44 12.30
C TRP A 96 2.16 -11.69 12.64
N THR A 97 3.26 -11.54 13.38
CA THR A 97 4.13 -12.67 13.77
C THR A 97 3.41 -13.68 14.68
N SER A 98 2.59 -13.21 15.62
CA SER A 98 1.88 -14.06 16.57
C SER A 98 0.75 -14.85 15.92
N LYS A 99 0.02 -14.24 14.98
CA LYS A 99 -1.05 -14.91 14.23
C LYS A 99 -0.53 -15.81 13.12
N ASN A 100 0.70 -15.58 12.66
CA ASN A 100 1.29 -16.27 11.52
C ASN A 100 2.69 -16.83 11.84
N PRO A 101 2.85 -17.74 12.82
CA PRO A 101 4.16 -18.22 13.25
C PRO A 101 4.96 -18.95 12.15
N GLY A 102 4.29 -19.42 11.10
CA GLY A 102 4.92 -20.03 9.93
C GLY A 102 5.34 -19.05 8.82
N HIS A 103 5.16 -17.74 9.02
CA HIS A 103 5.52 -16.71 8.05
C HIS A 103 6.77 -15.95 8.49
N ARG A 104 7.65 -15.64 7.54
CA ARG A 104 8.77 -14.73 7.78
C ARG A 104 8.26 -13.28 7.72
N TYR A 105 8.50 -12.54 8.78
CA TYR A 105 8.18 -11.11 8.85
C TYR A 105 9.40 -10.28 8.44
N GLU A 106 9.20 -9.33 7.52
CA GLU A 106 10.24 -8.46 7.00
C GLU A 106 9.75 -7.01 6.92
N VAL A 107 10.65 -6.08 7.18
CA VAL A 107 10.40 -4.64 7.08
C VAL A 107 11.46 -4.02 6.19
N LEU A 108 11.02 -3.33 5.14
CA LEU A 108 11.90 -2.42 4.42
C LEU A 108 11.81 -1.03 5.03
N THR A 109 12.99 -0.43 5.17
CA THR A 109 13.19 0.86 5.83
C THR A 109 13.72 1.90 4.85
N ASP A 110 13.72 3.16 5.26
CA ASP A 110 14.36 4.23 4.49
C ASP A 110 15.86 3.95 4.28
N ALA A 111 16.50 3.22 5.21
CA ALA A 111 17.93 2.90 5.15
C ALA A 111 18.29 1.77 4.17
N ASN A 112 17.38 0.81 3.91
CA ASN A 112 17.70 -0.38 3.11
C ASN A 112 16.89 -0.50 1.80
N SER A 113 15.82 0.29 1.63
CA SER A 113 14.95 0.23 0.46
C SER A 113 15.69 0.49 -0.86
N GLN A 114 16.61 1.46 -0.89
CA GLN A 114 17.40 1.78 -2.08
C GLN A 114 18.27 0.59 -2.52
N GLU A 115 18.97 -0.05 -1.58
CA GLU A 115 19.83 -1.20 -1.86
C GLU A 115 19.01 -2.42 -2.32
N TYR A 116 17.84 -2.64 -1.72
CA TYR A 116 16.91 -3.67 -2.16
C TYR A 116 16.49 -3.45 -3.63
N ILE A 117 16.14 -2.22 -4.01
CA ILE A 117 15.77 -1.89 -5.39
C ILE A 117 16.96 -2.05 -6.34
N GLU A 118 18.14 -1.56 -5.99
CA GLU A 118 19.35 -1.71 -6.81
C GLU A 118 19.73 -3.19 -7.01
N THR A 119 19.57 -4.02 -5.98
CA THR A 119 19.85 -5.46 -6.04
C THR A 119 18.89 -6.19 -6.99
N HIS A 120 17.58 -5.93 -6.87
CA HIS A 120 16.57 -6.69 -7.62
C HIS A 120 16.25 -6.12 -9.01
N PHE A 121 16.37 -4.81 -9.20
CA PHE A 121 16.06 -4.13 -10.46
C PHE A 121 17.29 -3.61 -11.21
N GLY A 122 18.46 -3.59 -10.58
CA GLY A 122 19.73 -3.22 -11.23
C GLY A 122 20.25 -4.27 -12.22
N PRO A 123 21.48 -4.09 -12.73
CA PRO A 123 22.03 -4.91 -13.83
C PRO A 123 22.10 -6.41 -13.52
N SER A 124 22.32 -6.78 -12.25
CA SER A 124 22.40 -8.17 -11.79
C SER A 124 21.04 -8.81 -11.52
N GLY A 125 19.98 -8.00 -11.42
CA GLY A 125 18.60 -8.45 -11.20
C GLY A 125 17.80 -8.46 -12.50
N LEU A 126 16.72 -7.69 -12.54
CA LEU A 126 15.86 -7.58 -13.74
C LEU A 126 16.35 -6.62 -14.80
N ASN A 127 17.44 -5.89 -14.53
CA ASN A 127 18.00 -4.89 -15.43
C ASN A 127 16.95 -3.85 -15.89
N ARG A 128 16.13 -3.40 -14.94
CA ARG A 128 15.15 -2.31 -15.06
C ARG A 128 15.75 -1.04 -14.48
N MET A 129 16.75 -0.51 -15.18
CA MET A 129 17.44 0.72 -14.76
C MET A 129 16.52 1.95 -14.71
N ASP A 130 15.39 1.92 -15.42
CA ASP A 130 14.32 2.92 -15.31
C ASP A 130 13.66 2.90 -13.92
N VAL A 131 13.38 1.72 -13.35
CA VAL A 131 12.88 1.58 -11.97
C VAL A 131 13.91 2.11 -10.99
N VAL A 132 15.17 1.69 -11.12
CA VAL A 132 16.26 2.11 -10.22
C VAL A 132 16.43 3.62 -10.25
N TYR A 133 16.45 4.22 -11.45
CA TYR A 133 16.58 5.65 -11.65
C TYR A 133 15.42 6.42 -11.01
N ILE A 134 14.17 6.05 -11.30
CA ILE A 134 13.00 6.75 -10.74
C ILE A 134 12.97 6.62 -9.22
N TYR A 135 13.16 5.41 -8.69
CA TYR A 135 13.10 5.19 -7.24
C TYR A 135 14.17 6.00 -6.47
N LYS A 136 15.37 6.11 -7.05
CA LYS A 136 16.49 6.90 -6.51
C LYS A 136 16.22 8.41 -6.56
N THR A 137 15.59 8.87 -7.63
CA THR A 137 15.40 10.30 -7.93
C THR A 137 14.17 10.88 -7.22
N LEU A 138 13.20 10.03 -6.87
CA LEU A 138 11.93 10.45 -6.29
C LEU A 138 12.10 10.95 -4.84
N ASN A 139 11.73 12.21 -4.60
CA ASN A 139 11.72 12.84 -3.28
C ASN A 139 10.36 12.73 -2.56
N ALA A 140 9.27 12.54 -3.31
CA ALA A 140 7.93 12.41 -2.74
C ALA A 140 7.80 11.10 -1.96
N THR A 141 7.89 11.18 -0.63
CA THR A 141 7.97 10.01 0.26
C THR A 141 6.76 9.08 0.13
N ILE A 142 5.56 9.64 -0.06
CA ILE A 142 4.33 8.84 -0.22
C ILE A 142 4.36 8.00 -1.51
N ILE A 143 4.74 8.62 -2.62
CA ILE A 143 4.87 7.97 -3.93
C ILE A 143 5.95 6.89 -3.85
N LYS A 144 7.04 7.17 -3.11
CA LYS A 144 8.13 6.23 -2.92
C LYS A 144 7.69 5.02 -2.10
N ALA A 145 6.88 5.21 -1.06
CA ALA A 145 6.29 4.12 -0.27
C ALA A 145 5.30 3.28 -1.11
N ASP A 146 4.39 3.93 -1.83
CA ASP A 146 3.44 3.25 -2.73
C ASP A 146 4.18 2.44 -3.81
N LEU A 147 5.18 3.04 -4.45
CA LEU A 147 5.99 2.33 -5.45
C LEU A 147 6.78 1.18 -4.83
N LEU A 148 7.36 1.35 -3.64
CA LEU A 148 8.12 0.32 -2.95
C LEU A 148 7.27 -0.93 -2.70
N ARG A 149 6.03 -0.78 -2.21
CA ARG A 149 5.16 -1.94 -1.95
C ARG A 149 4.88 -2.74 -3.23
N TYR A 150 4.66 -2.07 -4.36
CA TYR A 150 4.43 -2.77 -5.63
C TYR A 150 5.69 -3.47 -6.13
N LEU A 151 6.86 -2.85 -5.97
CA LEU A 151 8.15 -3.42 -6.36
C LEU A 151 8.47 -4.68 -5.54
N VAL A 152 8.28 -4.62 -4.22
CA VAL A 152 8.48 -5.78 -3.33
C VAL A 152 7.52 -6.91 -3.71
N MET A 153 6.23 -6.61 -3.84
CA MET A 153 5.22 -7.63 -4.15
C MET A 153 5.40 -8.22 -5.55
N TYR A 154 5.97 -7.47 -6.49
CA TYR A 154 6.35 -8.02 -7.80
C TYR A 154 7.52 -8.99 -7.71
N ILE A 155 8.57 -8.69 -6.93
CA ILE A 155 9.75 -9.57 -6.81
C ILE A 155 9.44 -10.80 -5.99
N GLU A 156 8.83 -10.61 -4.82
CA GLU A 156 8.79 -11.61 -3.76
C GLU A 156 7.40 -12.11 -3.40
N GLY A 157 6.34 -11.36 -3.72
CA GLY A 157 4.99 -11.69 -3.30
C GLY A 157 4.84 -11.86 -1.77
N GLY A 158 3.90 -12.70 -1.37
CA GLY A 158 3.50 -12.89 0.02
C GLY A 158 2.37 -11.95 0.40
N VAL A 159 2.39 -11.44 1.61
CA VAL A 159 1.43 -10.45 2.12
C VAL A 159 2.15 -9.12 2.28
N TYR A 160 1.52 -8.04 1.82
CA TYR A 160 1.90 -6.68 2.19
C TYR A 160 0.85 -6.10 3.13
N ALA A 161 1.29 -5.35 4.13
CA ALA A 161 0.44 -4.50 4.95
C ALA A 161 1.18 -3.22 5.35
N ASP A 162 0.47 -2.09 5.43
CA ASP A 162 1.03 -0.87 6.02
C ASP A 162 1.35 -1.06 7.52
N ILE A 163 2.27 -0.27 8.07
CA ILE A 163 2.76 -0.46 9.45
C ILE A 163 1.65 -0.31 10.51
N ASP A 164 0.63 0.49 10.21
CA ASP A 164 -0.49 0.76 11.08
C ASP A 164 -1.63 -0.25 10.90
N VAL A 165 -1.35 -1.41 10.31
CA VAL A 165 -2.29 -2.52 10.16
C VAL A 165 -1.93 -3.66 11.10
N SER A 166 -2.93 -4.16 11.83
CA SER A 166 -2.81 -5.36 12.67
C SER A 166 -3.53 -6.56 12.06
N ALA A 167 -2.96 -7.76 12.23
CA ALA A 167 -3.63 -9.00 11.87
C ALA A 167 -4.68 -9.39 12.92
N ILE A 168 -5.93 -9.58 12.51
CA ILE A 168 -7.00 -10.15 13.35
C ILE A 168 -6.96 -11.67 13.23
N LYS A 169 -6.84 -12.17 11.99
CA LYS A 169 -6.84 -13.59 11.64
C LYS A 169 -5.56 -14.04 10.92
N PRO A 170 -5.21 -15.33 11.00
CA PRO A 170 -4.12 -15.90 10.21
C PRO A 170 -4.35 -15.74 8.70
N VAL A 171 -3.27 -15.51 7.96
CA VAL A 171 -3.26 -15.39 6.49
C VAL A 171 -3.78 -16.65 5.80
N ASP A 172 -3.55 -17.82 6.41
CA ASP A 172 -4.00 -19.12 5.88
C ASP A 172 -5.54 -19.23 5.76
N GLU A 173 -6.28 -18.37 6.47
CA GLU A 173 -7.74 -18.26 6.45
C GLU A 173 -8.29 -17.26 5.42
N TRP A 174 -7.44 -16.45 4.77
CA TRP A 174 -7.88 -15.40 3.84
C TRP A 174 -8.56 -15.95 2.58
N ILE A 175 -8.20 -17.18 2.18
CA ILE A 175 -8.85 -17.89 1.08
C ILE A 175 -9.69 -19.01 1.69
N THR A 176 -11.01 -18.82 1.68
CA THR A 176 -11.99 -19.78 2.19
C THR A 176 -12.06 -21.05 1.34
N SER A 177 -12.56 -22.14 1.92
CA SER A 177 -12.52 -23.48 1.33
C SER A 177 -13.35 -23.65 0.04
N ASN A 178 -14.22 -22.70 -0.29
CA ASN A 178 -14.96 -22.65 -1.55
C ASN A 178 -14.10 -22.20 -2.74
N PHE A 179 -12.86 -21.76 -2.52
CA PHE A 179 -11.93 -21.38 -3.57
C PHE A 179 -10.70 -22.30 -3.63
N THR A 180 -10.24 -22.57 -4.84
CA THR A 180 -9.02 -23.35 -5.07
C THR A 180 -7.79 -22.44 -4.97
N LYS A 181 -7.01 -22.56 -3.89
CA LYS A 181 -5.82 -21.71 -3.63
C LYS A 181 -4.81 -21.68 -4.78
N SER A 182 -4.63 -22.77 -5.52
CA SER A 182 -3.68 -22.83 -6.65
C SER A 182 -4.12 -21.99 -7.86
N ASP A 183 -5.41 -21.70 -8.00
CA ASP A 183 -5.97 -20.89 -9.09
C ASP A 183 -5.99 -19.40 -8.79
N ILE A 184 -5.60 -19.00 -7.58
CA ILE A 184 -5.54 -17.60 -7.17
C ILE A 184 -4.08 -17.12 -7.21
N GLY A 185 -3.87 -15.97 -7.85
CA GLY A 185 -2.60 -15.25 -7.95
C GLY A 185 -2.56 -13.96 -7.14
N LEU A 186 -3.72 -13.38 -6.82
CA LEU A 186 -3.85 -12.14 -6.07
C LEU A 186 -5.11 -12.17 -5.20
N VAL A 187 -4.99 -11.73 -3.94
CA VAL A 187 -6.10 -11.55 -3.00
C VAL A 187 -6.10 -10.09 -2.54
N ILE A 188 -7.22 -9.42 -2.76
CA ILE A 188 -7.47 -8.01 -2.42
C ILE A 188 -8.85 -7.89 -1.77
N SER A 189 -9.16 -6.77 -1.13
CA SER A 189 -10.54 -6.45 -0.70
C SER A 189 -11.03 -5.19 -1.39
N VAL A 190 -12.35 -4.98 -1.36
CA VAL A 190 -12.92 -3.65 -1.54
C VAL A 190 -12.52 -2.76 -0.34
N GLU A 191 -12.22 -1.49 -0.60
CA GLU A 191 -11.97 -0.47 0.43
C GLU A 191 -13.13 0.52 0.46
N ILE A 192 -13.44 1.16 -0.66
CA ILE A 192 -14.56 2.09 -0.78
C ILE A 192 -15.58 1.52 -1.78
N ASP A 193 -16.82 1.40 -1.33
CA ASP A 193 -17.97 0.96 -2.12
C ASP A 193 -19.12 1.97 -1.99
N GLU A 194 -19.02 3.06 -2.75
CA GLU A 194 -19.93 4.21 -2.72
C GLU A 194 -20.32 4.62 -4.17
N PRO A 195 -20.80 3.69 -5.02
CA PRO A 195 -20.95 3.89 -6.46
C PRO A 195 -21.90 5.04 -6.86
N ASP A 196 -22.80 5.43 -5.96
CA ASP A 196 -23.71 6.58 -6.17
C ASP A 196 -22.96 7.89 -6.43
N TRP A 197 -21.69 7.98 -6.04
CA TRP A 197 -20.85 9.18 -6.16
C TRP A 197 -19.85 9.13 -7.31
N VAL A 198 -19.91 8.13 -8.20
CA VAL A 198 -18.94 7.96 -9.29
C VAL A 198 -18.83 9.17 -10.22
N GLU A 199 -19.93 9.91 -10.41
CA GLU A 199 -19.99 11.12 -11.23
C GLU A 199 -19.63 12.41 -10.47
N HIS A 200 -19.43 12.33 -9.15
CA HIS A 200 -19.09 13.50 -8.34
C HIS A 200 -17.65 13.97 -8.66
N PRO A 201 -17.41 15.27 -8.91
CA PRO A 201 -16.12 15.76 -9.40
C PRO A 201 -14.93 15.49 -8.47
N ILE A 202 -15.13 15.54 -7.15
CA ILE A 202 -14.09 15.29 -6.13
C ILE A 202 -14.11 13.85 -5.58
N LEU A 203 -15.30 13.27 -5.35
CA LEU A 203 -15.44 11.96 -4.71
C LEU A 203 -15.39 10.79 -5.70
N GLY A 204 -15.78 10.99 -6.97
CA GLY A 204 -15.95 9.89 -7.93
C GLY A 204 -14.67 9.11 -8.23
N GLN A 205 -13.51 9.74 -8.13
CA GLN A 205 -12.22 9.06 -8.34
C GLN A 205 -11.88 8.04 -7.25
N LYS A 206 -12.53 8.12 -6.08
CA LYS A 206 -12.31 7.25 -4.92
C LYS A 206 -13.55 6.48 -4.48
N SER A 207 -14.70 6.70 -5.09
CA SER A 207 -15.97 6.07 -4.68
C SER A 207 -15.99 4.56 -4.90
N GLU A 208 -15.13 4.07 -5.79
CA GLU A 208 -15.01 2.66 -6.17
C GLU A 208 -13.53 2.28 -6.10
N SER A 209 -13.09 1.68 -4.98
CA SER A 209 -11.68 1.36 -4.79
C SER A 209 -11.43 0.01 -4.13
N PHE A 210 -10.38 -0.67 -4.59
CA PHE A 210 -9.79 -1.81 -3.90
C PHE A 210 -8.72 -1.35 -2.91
N CYS A 211 -8.65 -2.05 -1.78
CA CYS A 211 -7.65 -1.82 -0.74
C CYS A 211 -6.24 -2.09 -1.27
N GLN A 212 -5.39 -1.06 -1.21
CA GLN A 212 -3.99 -1.14 -1.63
C GLN A 212 -2.99 -1.23 -0.45
N TRP A 213 -3.43 -0.89 0.75
CA TRP A 213 -2.59 -0.85 1.95
C TRP A 213 -2.50 -2.22 2.64
N THR A 214 -3.27 -3.21 2.17
CA THR A 214 -3.11 -4.63 2.51
C THR A 214 -3.58 -5.51 1.35
N PHE A 215 -2.73 -6.44 0.92
CA PHE A 215 -3.07 -7.44 -0.11
C PHE A 215 -2.08 -8.60 -0.10
N MET A 216 -2.45 -9.72 -0.70
CA MET A 216 -1.60 -10.91 -0.84
C MET A 216 -1.41 -11.28 -2.31
N ALA A 217 -0.17 -11.45 -2.76
CA ALA A 217 0.14 -11.72 -4.16
C ALA A 217 1.16 -12.84 -4.32
N LYS A 218 1.06 -13.61 -5.41
CA LYS A 218 2.18 -14.44 -5.86
C LYS A 218 3.24 -13.55 -6.52
N PRO A 219 4.54 -13.92 -6.44
CA PRO A 219 5.59 -13.18 -7.12
C PRO A 219 5.27 -13.05 -8.61
N ARG A 220 5.62 -11.91 -9.21
CA ARG A 220 5.46 -11.62 -10.64
C ARG A 220 4.03 -11.45 -11.15
N HIS A 221 3.05 -11.33 -10.25
CA HIS A 221 1.67 -11.10 -10.67
C HIS A 221 1.54 -9.91 -11.63
N PRO A 222 0.79 -10.00 -12.75
CA PRO A 222 0.81 -8.99 -13.80
C PRO A 222 0.23 -7.64 -13.37
N VAL A 223 -0.70 -7.64 -12.41
CA VAL A 223 -1.20 -6.40 -11.77
C VAL A 223 -0.04 -5.56 -11.25
N MET A 224 0.93 -6.16 -10.54
CA MET A 224 2.04 -5.40 -9.96
C MET A 224 2.91 -4.79 -11.06
N LEU A 225 3.25 -5.57 -12.10
CA LEU A 225 4.04 -5.05 -13.22
C LEU A 225 3.32 -3.94 -13.98
N ARG A 226 2.02 -4.10 -14.22
CA ARG A 226 1.17 -3.11 -14.90
C ARG A 226 1.14 -1.82 -14.09
N LEU A 227 0.91 -1.93 -12.79
CA LEU A 227 0.90 -0.80 -11.87
C LEU A 227 2.25 -0.09 -11.82
N ILE A 228 3.36 -0.81 -11.62
CA ILE A 228 4.71 -0.24 -11.65
C ILE A 228 4.94 0.56 -12.93
N ASN A 229 4.66 -0.03 -14.10
CA ASN A 229 4.88 0.66 -15.38
C ASN A 229 3.98 1.88 -15.55
N ASN A 230 2.73 1.82 -15.06
CA ASN A 230 1.82 2.96 -15.07
C ASN A 230 2.35 4.10 -14.19
N VAL A 231 2.85 3.78 -12.98
CA VAL A 231 3.45 4.76 -12.06
C VAL A 231 4.67 5.43 -12.68
N LEU A 232 5.60 4.66 -13.27
CA LEU A 232 6.79 5.23 -13.91
C LEU A 232 6.41 6.20 -15.04
N LYS A 233 5.48 5.77 -15.90
CA LYS A 233 5.00 6.60 -17.01
C LYS A 233 4.29 7.87 -16.49
N TRP A 234 3.45 7.72 -15.47
CA TRP A 234 2.74 8.84 -14.87
C TRP A 234 3.70 9.88 -14.29
N LEU A 235 4.77 9.45 -13.59
CA LEU A 235 5.81 10.35 -13.09
C LEU A 235 6.54 11.09 -14.22
N GLU A 236 6.88 10.38 -15.31
CA GLU A 236 7.49 11.00 -16.50
C GLU A 236 6.54 12.02 -17.16
N ASP A 237 5.26 11.69 -17.29
CA ASP A 237 4.25 12.57 -17.89
C ASP A 237 4.02 13.83 -17.05
N ILE A 238 4.00 13.71 -15.72
CA ILE A 238 3.88 14.87 -14.82
C ILE A 238 5.13 15.74 -14.86
N ALA A 239 6.33 15.16 -14.75
CA ALA A 239 7.58 15.92 -14.85
C ALA A 239 7.63 16.73 -16.15
N LYS A 240 7.23 16.11 -17.25
CA LYS A 240 7.14 16.77 -18.55
C LYS A 240 6.08 17.88 -18.58
N LYS A 241 4.89 17.64 -18.02
CA LYS A 241 3.80 18.64 -17.95
C LYS A 241 4.20 19.86 -17.13
N GLN A 242 4.93 19.65 -16.04
CA GLN A 242 5.44 20.71 -15.16
C GLN A 242 6.75 21.34 -15.65
N ASN A 243 7.39 20.73 -16.66
CA ASN A 243 8.69 21.12 -17.18
C ASN A 243 9.79 21.16 -16.10
N VAL A 244 9.82 20.12 -15.25
CA VAL A 244 10.78 19.94 -14.15
C VAL A 244 11.37 18.52 -14.17
N GLY A 245 12.41 18.27 -13.36
CA GLY A 245 12.91 16.92 -13.13
C GLY A 245 11.99 16.09 -12.22
N ILE A 246 12.13 14.76 -12.23
CA ILE A 246 11.36 13.84 -11.37
C ILE A 246 11.46 14.22 -9.88
N ALA A 247 12.65 14.67 -9.44
CA ALA A 247 12.92 15.06 -8.05
C ALA A 247 12.18 16.33 -7.61
N GLU A 248 11.69 17.13 -8.56
CA GLU A 248 11.10 18.46 -8.35
C GLU A 248 9.59 18.47 -8.61
N ILE A 249 9.00 17.33 -8.96
CA ILE A 249 7.56 17.21 -9.19
C ILE A 249 6.80 17.66 -7.94
N GLN A 250 5.82 18.54 -8.15
CA GLN A 250 4.84 18.92 -7.14
C GLN A 250 3.53 18.19 -7.41
N LEU A 251 2.96 17.54 -6.40
CA LEU A 251 1.71 16.78 -6.56
C LEU A 251 0.66 17.34 -5.63
N ASN A 252 -0.57 17.46 -6.12
CA ASN A 252 -1.72 17.61 -5.23
C ASN A 252 -2.23 16.23 -4.74
N PHE A 253 -3.18 16.23 -3.81
CA PHE A 253 -3.70 15.02 -3.20
C PHE A 253 -4.31 14.04 -4.23
N ASP A 254 -5.10 14.54 -5.16
CA ASP A 254 -5.82 13.72 -6.15
C ASP A 254 -4.85 13.11 -7.18
N GLU A 255 -3.79 13.82 -7.53
CA GLU A 255 -2.72 13.30 -8.38
C GLU A 255 -2.01 12.11 -7.71
N VAL A 256 -1.76 12.15 -6.39
CA VAL A 256 -1.20 10.99 -5.67
C VAL A 256 -2.15 9.80 -5.69
N LEU A 257 -3.43 10.04 -5.39
CA LEU A 257 -4.48 9.03 -5.36
C LEU A 257 -4.61 8.29 -6.71
N THR A 258 -4.60 9.05 -7.81
CA THR A 258 -4.75 8.54 -9.18
C THR A 258 -3.46 8.04 -9.81
N GLY A 259 -2.31 8.49 -9.31
CA GLY A 259 -0.99 8.16 -9.82
C GLY A 259 -0.39 6.89 -9.24
N THR A 260 -0.41 6.75 -7.91
CA THR A 260 0.15 5.61 -7.18
C THR A 260 -0.78 5.00 -6.16
N GLY A 261 -1.82 5.73 -5.77
CA GLY A 261 -2.76 5.36 -4.74
C GLY A 261 -3.84 4.35 -5.17
N PRO A 262 -4.91 4.19 -4.37
CA PRO A 262 -5.93 3.16 -4.56
C PRO A 262 -6.61 3.24 -5.93
N SER A 263 -6.79 4.42 -6.54
CA SER A 263 -7.39 4.53 -7.88
C SER A 263 -6.47 3.97 -8.97
N ALA A 264 -5.15 4.18 -8.84
CA ALA A 264 -4.15 3.58 -9.74
C ALA A 264 -4.12 2.05 -9.60
N PHE A 265 -4.12 1.57 -8.35
CA PHE A 265 -4.16 0.14 -8.03
C PHE A 265 -5.42 -0.51 -8.59
N THR A 266 -6.59 0.09 -8.34
CA THR A 266 -7.90 -0.38 -8.81
C THR A 266 -7.94 -0.46 -10.33
N SER A 267 -7.45 0.58 -11.01
CA SER A 267 -7.36 0.60 -12.48
C SER A 267 -6.47 -0.52 -13.02
N ALA A 268 -5.34 -0.81 -12.36
CA ALA A 268 -4.44 -1.89 -12.77
C ALA A 268 -5.07 -3.28 -12.56
N VAL A 269 -5.81 -3.47 -11.47
CA VAL A 269 -6.57 -4.71 -11.19
C VAL A 269 -7.65 -4.92 -12.24
N MET A 270 -8.50 -3.91 -12.49
CA MET A 270 -9.60 -4.00 -13.46
C MET A 270 -9.08 -4.27 -14.88
N ALA A 271 -7.97 -3.63 -15.27
CA ALA A 271 -7.31 -3.89 -16.55
C ALA A 271 -6.76 -5.32 -16.66
N GLU A 272 -6.27 -5.89 -15.55
CA GLU A 272 -5.81 -7.28 -15.54
C GLU A 272 -6.98 -8.28 -15.58
N MET A 273 -8.08 -8.02 -14.86
CA MET A 273 -9.30 -8.81 -14.97
C MET A 273 -9.81 -8.87 -16.41
N TYR A 274 -9.80 -7.72 -17.11
CA TYR A 274 -10.12 -7.66 -18.54
C TYR A 274 -9.15 -8.51 -19.37
N ALA A 275 -7.84 -8.39 -19.13
CA ALA A 275 -6.83 -9.15 -19.88
C ALA A 275 -6.98 -10.67 -19.70
N GLN A 276 -7.41 -11.13 -18.53
CA GLN A 276 -7.59 -12.55 -18.23
C GLN A 276 -8.91 -13.14 -18.75
N THR A 277 -9.98 -12.34 -18.75
CA THR A 277 -11.34 -12.81 -19.07
C THR A 277 -11.81 -12.43 -20.47
N GLY A 278 -11.24 -11.38 -21.06
CA GLY A 278 -11.75 -10.75 -22.28
C GLY A 278 -12.99 -9.87 -22.05
N GLU A 279 -13.45 -9.70 -20.81
CA GLU A 279 -14.68 -9.00 -20.47
C GLU A 279 -14.42 -7.79 -19.56
N THR A 280 -15.04 -6.65 -19.88
CA THR A 280 -14.97 -5.46 -19.03
C THR A 280 -15.75 -5.72 -17.74
N GLN A 281 -15.05 -5.74 -16.62
CA GLN A 281 -15.68 -5.85 -15.31
C GLN A 281 -16.31 -4.51 -14.93
N LYS A 282 -17.53 -4.55 -14.40
CA LYS A 282 -18.21 -3.38 -13.86
C LYS A 282 -18.29 -3.46 -12.34
N TRP A 283 -18.37 -2.30 -11.67
CA TRP A 283 -18.30 -2.22 -10.22
C TRP A 283 -19.48 -2.88 -9.48
N GLU A 284 -20.64 -3.04 -10.13
CA GLU A 284 -21.79 -3.75 -9.54
C GLU A 284 -21.45 -5.18 -9.12
N LYS A 285 -20.40 -5.78 -9.72
CA LYS A 285 -19.86 -7.07 -9.32
C LYS A 285 -19.16 -7.05 -7.96
N PHE A 286 -18.65 -5.90 -7.54
CA PHE A 286 -17.96 -5.69 -6.26
C PHE A 286 -18.78 -4.85 -5.27
N HIS A 287 -19.96 -4.39 -5.69
CA HIS A 287 -20.89 -3.68 -4.84
C HIS A 287 -21.65 -4.60 -3.88
N ASN A 288 -21.82 -4.16 -2.64
CA ASN A 288 -22.63 -4.77 -1.58
C ASN A 288 -22.37 -6.28 -1.42
N MET A 289 -21.10 -6.63 -1.25
CA MET A 289 -20.64 -8.03 -1.25
C MET A 289 -20.97 -8.78 0.04
N THR A 290 -21.37 -8.13 1.14
CA THR A 290 -21.53 -8.75 2.47
C THR A 290 -22.34 -10.04 2.45
N GLN A 291 -23.45 -10.09 1.71
CA GLN A 291 -24.31 -11.28 1.63
C GLN A 291 -23.83 -12.32 0.60
N ARG A 292 -23.25 -11.85 -0.50
CA ARG A 292 -22.80 -12.70 -1.62
C ARG A 292 -21.44 -13.35 -1.35
N GLY A 293 -20.62 -12.70 -0.52
CA GLY A 293 -19.27 -13.11 -0.18
C GLY A 293 -18.23 -12.74 -1.25
N PRO A 294 -16.98 -13.19 -1.05
CA PRO A 294 -15.87 -12.95 -1.96
C PRO A 294 -16.16 -13.37 -3.40
N THR A 295 -15.56 -12.68 -4.36
CA THR A 295 -15.76 -12.91 -5.80
C THR A 295 -14.43 -13.10 -6.50
N GLN A 296 -14.30 -14.18 -7.26
CA GLN A 296 -13.11 -14.45 -8.07
C GLN A 296 -13.33 -14.00 -9.52
N VAL A 297 -12.34 -13.31 -10.09
CA VAL A 297 -12.29 -12.93 -11.51
C VAL A 297 -10.92 -13.32 -12.06
N GLY A 298 -10.90 -14.31 -12.95
CA GLY A 298 -9.64 -14.93 -13.38
C GLY A 298 -8.89 -15.52 -12.18
N ASP A 299 -7.64 -15.12 -11.95
CA ASP A 299 -6.84 -15.50 -10.78
C ASP A 299 -6.90 -14.50 -9.61
N ILE A 300 -7.76 -13.49 -9.69
CA ILE A 300 -7.89 -12.44 -8.67
C ILE A 300 -9.11 -12.73 -7.78
N LEU A 301 -8.87 -12.92 -6.48
CA LEU A 301 -9.92 -13.05 -5.47
C LEU A 301 -10.16 -11.69 -4.80
N VAL A 302 -11.38 -11.16 -4.94
CA VAL A 302 -11.85 -9.94 -4.28
C VAL A 302 -12.65 -10.31 -3.06
N LEU A 303 -12.17 -9.90 -1.89
CA LEU A 303 -12.85 -10.03 -0.60
C LEU A 303 -13.80 -8.85 -0.35
N THR A 304 -14.71 -9.02 0.61
CA THR A 304 -15.67 -7.98 1.00
C THR A 304 -14.99 -6.80 1.69
N VAL A 305 -15.68 -5.66 1.85
CA VAL A 305 -15.16 -4.46 2.53
C VAL A 305 -14.68 -4.80 3.94
N GLU A 306 -15.45 -5.60 4.68
CA GLU A 306 -15.14 -6.01 6.05
C GLU A 306 -13.83 -6.77 6.16
N ALA A 307 -13.35 -7.41 5.09
CA ALA A 307 -12.16 -8.25 5.16
C ALA A 307 -10.93 -7.46 5.56
N PHE A 308 -10.66 -6.34 4.88
CA PHE A 308 -9.56 -5.47 5.24
C PHE A 308 -10.04 -4.16 5.87
N ALA A 309 -11.07 -3.53 5.31
CA ALA A 309 -11.48 -2.18 5.67
C ALA A 309 -12.64 -2.12 6.68
N ALA A 310 -12.75 -3.09 7.59
CA ALA A 310 -13.77 -3.07 8.63
C ALA A 310 -13.66 -1.84 9.55
N GLY A 311 -14.79 -1.35 10.07
CA GLY A 311 -14.82 -0.27 11.06
C GLY A 311 -14.72 1.14 10.51
N GLN A 312 -14.66 1.34 9.19
CA GLN A 312 -14.81 2.65 8.57
C GLN A 312 -16.29 3.12 8.60
N GLY A 313 -16.52 4.42 8.71
CA GLY A 313 -17.87 4.98 8.85
C GLY A 313 -18.75 4.95 7.59
N HIS A 314 -18.38 4.20 6.56
CA HIS A 314 -19.01 4.14 5.24
C HIS A 314 -18.91 2.72 4.63
N SER A 315 -19.47 2.53 3.43
CA SER A 315 -19.42 1.29 2.63
C SER A 315 -19.86 0.01 3.36
N ASN A 316 -20.75 0.15 4.34
CA ASN A 316 -21.28 -0.94 5.17
C ASN A 316 -20.21 -1.85 5.77
N SER A 317 -19.08 -1.27 6.18
CA SER A 317 -17.88 -2.02 6.58
C SER A 317 -17.98 -2.81 7.89
N ASN A 318 -19.11 -2.75 8.60
CA ASN A 318 -19.29 -3.34 9.92
C ASN A 318 -18.18 -2.88 10.90
N ASN A 319 -17.83 -3.71 11.89
CA ASN A 319 -16.78 -3.42 12.85
C ASN A 319 -15.70 -4.53 12.84
N HIS A 320 -14.64 -4.33 13.60
CA HIS A 320 -13.51 -5.25 13.68
C HIS A 320 -13.83 -6.61 14.34
N ASP A 321 -14.96 -6.72 15.04
CA ASP A 321 -15.42 -7.98 15.64
C ASP A 321 -16.25 -8.82 14.66
N HIS A 322 -16.55 -8.28 13.48
CA HIS A 322 -17.30 -8.98 12.46
C HIS A 322 -16.55 -10.24 11.99
N PRO A 323 -17.24 -11.39 11.78
CA PRO A 323 -16.58 -12.64 11.41
C PRO A 323 -15.79 -12.60 10.10
N LEU A 324 -16.04 -11.63 9.22
CA LEU A 324 -15.29 -11.45 7.99
C LEU A 324 -14.02 -10.60 8.16
N ALA A 325 -13.85 -9.90 9.29
CA ALA A 325 -12.68 -9.06 9.53
C ALA A 325 -11.39 -9.88 9.64
N LEU A 326 -10.42 -9.59 8.77
CA LEU A 326 -9.12 -10.28 8.69
C LEU A 326 -7.99 -9.42 9.24
N VAL A 327 -8.08 -8.10 9.06
CA VAL A 327 -7.12 -7.11 9.59
C VAL A 327 -7.85 -5.91 10.18
N ARG A 328 -7.11 -5.10 10.96
CA ARG A 328 -7.56 -3.82 11.52
C ARG A 328 -6.61 -2.72 11.07
N HIS A 329 -7.13 -1.74 10.34
CA HIS A 329 -6.38 -0.54 9.98
C HIS A 329 -6.57 0.53 11.05
N HIS A 330 -5.48 1.13 11.51
CA HIS A 330 -5.53 2.10 12.61
C HIS A 330 -5.49 3.56 12.14
N TYR A 331 -5.27 3.85 10.86
CA TYR A 331 -5.29 5.21 10.28
C TYR A 331 -4.40 6.22 11.05
N HIS A 332 -3.21 5.81 11.47
CA HIS A 332 -2.34 6.58 12.36
C HIS A 332 -0.91 6.77 11.85
N ALA A 333 -0.52 6.08 10.77
CA ALA A 333 0.87 6.12 10.30
C ALA A 333 1.25 7.41 9.54
N SER A 334 0.31 8.07 8.86
CA SER A 334 0.66 9.21 7.99
C SER A 334 -0.06 10.51 8.37
N LEU A 335 0.73 11.56 8.66
CA LEU A 335 0.29 12.97 8.65
C LEU A 335 0.28 13.53 7.21
N TRP A 336 0.23 12.65 6.21
CA TRP A 336 0.35 13.03 4.81
C TRP A 336 -0.82 13.88 4.32
N PRO A 337 -2.10 13.59 4.67
CA PRO A 337 -3.23 14.44 4.31
C PRO A 337 -3.08 15.89 4.81
N SER A 338 -2.45 16.09 5.98
CA SER A 338 -2.20 17.42 6.54
C SER A 338 -1.10 18.19 5.79
N ARG A 339 -0.20 17.49 5.09
CA ARG A 339 0.91 18.08 4.31
C ARG A 339 0.58 18.26 2.84
N HIS A 340 -0.46 17.60 2.34
CA HIS A 340 -0.96 17.68 0.97
C HIS A 340 -2.46 17.90 1.04
N PRO A 341 -2.90 19.15 1.34
CA PRO A 341 -4.30 19.43 1.58
C PRO A 341 -5.12 19.12 0.33
N ARG A 342 -6.26 18.47 0.55
CA ARG A 342 -7.30 18.32 -0.47
C ARG A 342 -7.88 19.68 -0.83
N TYR A 343 -8.68 19.73 -1.89
CA TYR A 343 -9.52 20.89 -2.10
C TYR A 343 -10.37 21.14 -0.84
N SER A 344 -10.23 22.34 -0.28
CA SER A 344 -10.97 22.79 0.89
C SER A 344 -11.59 24.13 0.55
N HIS A 345 -12.93 24.19 0.58
CA HIS A 345 -13.63 25.44 0.38
C HIS A 345 -13.41 26.34 1.61
N PRO A 346 -13.10 27.64 1.45
CA PRO A 346 -12.80 28.54 2.57
C PRO A 346 -13.86 28.59 3.68
N ALA A 347 -15.13 28.39 3.33
CA ALA A 347 -16.26 28.44 4.25
C ALA A 347 -16.91 27.09 4.56
N TYR A 348 -16.58 26.02 3.83
CA TYR A 348 -17.31 24.74 3.93
C TYR A 348 -16.38 23.53 4.04
N GLY A 349 -15.07 23.75 4.18
CA GLY A 349 -14.10 22.67 4.36
C GLY A 349 -13.99 21.73 3.17
N MET A 350 -13.56 20.50 3.46
CA MET A 350 -13.38 19.44 2.47
C MET A 350 -14.65 18.57 2.39
N VAL A 351 -15.12 18.26 1.19
CA VAL A 351 -16.32 17.41 1.02
C VAL A 351 -16.16 16.01 1.63
N GLU A 352 -14.92 15.51 1.74
CA GLU A 352 -14.60 14.23 2.38
C GLU A 352 -14.94 14.18 3.87
N GLU A 353 -15.06 15.34 4.55
CA GLU A 353 -15.49 15.41 5.94
C GLU A 353 -16.95 14.96 6.11
N CYS A 354 -17.74 14.99 5.04
CA CYS A 354 -19.08 14.42 5.02
C CYS A 354 -19.10 12.90 5.14
N ASN A 355 -17.96 12.22 4.98
CA ASN A 355 -17.84 10.77 5.13
C ASN A 355 -18.97 10.00 4.39
N TRP A 356 -19.16 10.35 3.12
CA TRP A 356 -20.14 9.72 2.22
C TRP A 356 -21.62 9.89 2.61
N LYS A 357 -21.95 10.79 3.54
CA LYS A 357 -23.34 11.09 3.91
C LYS A 357 -24.03 11.94 2.82
N PRO A 358 -25.10 11.44 2.17
CA PRO A 358 -25.69 12.14 1.03
C PRO A 358 -26.18 13.54 1.33
N ASP A 359 -26.89 13.73 2.45
CA ASP A 359 -27.41 15.06 2.81
C ASP A 359 -26.28 16.07 3.05
N CYS A 360 -25.17 15.63 3.64
CA CYS A 360 -24.00 16.48 3.85
C CYS A 360 -23.35 16.87 2.53
N ILE A 361 -23.12 15.91 1.64
CA ILE A 361 -22.48 16.16 0.34
C ILE A 361 -23.35 17.08 -0.52
N HIS A 362 -24.65 16.81 -0.61
CA HIS A 362 -25.57 17.66 -1.38
C HIS A 362 -25.65 19.08 -0.84
N ASN A 363 -25.61 19.27 0.49
CA ASN A 363 -25.54 20.59 1.08
C ASN A 363 -24.22 21.28 0.75
N TRP A 364 -23.10 20.58 0.87
CA TRP A 364 -21.78 21.09 0.50
C TRP A 364 -21.74 21.53 -0.97
N ASP A 365 -22.23 20.71 -1.91
CA ASP A 365 -22.29 21.04 -3.33
C ASP A 365 -23.15 22.28 -3.61
N LYS A 366 -24.32 22.35 -2.97
CA LYS A 366 -25.24 23.48 -3.10
C LYS A 366 -24.61 24.77 -2.56
N ASP A 367 -24.01 24.70 -1.38
CA ASP A 367 -23.48 25.86 -0.68
C ASP A 367 -22.21 26.38 -1.36
N THR A 368 -21.33 25.49 -1.83
CA THR A 368 -20.16 25.85 -2.64
C THR A 368 -20.55 26.42 -3.99
N ALA A 369 -21.56 25.87 -4.68
CA ALA A 369 -22.05 26.43 -5.94
C ALA A 369 -22.71 27.80 -5.78
N ASN A 370 -23.30 28.10 -4.62
CA ASN A 370 -23.91 29.39 -4.34
C ASN A 370 -22.92 30.45 -3.81
N TRP A 371 -21.67 30.06 -3.51
CA TRP A 371 -20.67 30.94 -2.88
C TRP A 371 -20.49 32.28 -3.60
N ASP A 372 -20.41 32.26 -4.93
CA ASP A 372 -20.18 33.46 -5.74
C ASP A 372 -21.37 34.44 -5.73
N ASN A 373 -22.55 33.98 -5.35
CA ASN A 373 -23.76 34.80 -5.23
C ASN A 373 -23.92 35.47 -3.85
N LEU A 374 -23.13 35.05 -2.84
CA LEU A 374 -23.17 35.63 -1.50
C LEU A 374 -22.52 37.00 -1.45
N ASN A 375 -23.06 37.89 -0.61
CA ASN A 375 -22.43 39.18 -0.32
C ASN A 375 -21.24 39.03 0.67
N GLU A 376 -20.42 40.07 0.79
CA GLU A 376 -19.21 40.01 1.62
C GLU A 376 -19.46 39.81 3.12
N ALA A 377 -20.63 40.19 3.64
CA ALA A 377 -20.99 39.93 5.03
C ALA A 377 -21.35 38.46 5.24
N GLU A 378 -22.16 37.88 4.35
CA GLU A 378 -22.53 36.46 4.36
C GLU A 378 -21.31 35.55 4.20
N LYS A 379 -20.38 35.91 3.31
CA LYS A 379 -19.12 35.17 3.14
C LYS A 379 -18.27 35.16 4.41
N LYS A 380 -18.15 36.30 5.08
CA LYS A 380 -17.40 36.40 6.36
C LYS A 380 -18.05 35.59 7.46
N GLU A 381 -19.37 35.65 7.57
CA GLU A 381 -20.13 34.87 8.54
C GLU A 381 -19.94 33.37 8.31
N ALA A 382 -20.03 32.90 7.06
CA ALA A 382 -19.82 31.49 6.73
C ALA A 382 -18.38 31.02 7.04
N ILE A 383 -17.36 31.84 6.75
CA ILE A 383 -15.97 31.53 7.11
C ILE A 383 -15.80 31.45 8.64
N MET A 384 -16.35 32.42 9.38
CA MET A 384 -16.27 32.41 10.85
C MET A 384 -16.94 31.16 11.44
N HIS A 385 -18.13 30.80 10.95
CA HIS A 385 -18.82 29.60 11.39
C HIS A 385 -18.00 28.32 11.10
N HIS A 386 -17.30 28.28 9.97
CA HIS A 386 -16.40 27.17 9.66
C HIS A 386 -15.19 27.11 10.59
N GLU A 387 -14.58 28.25 10.91
CA GLU A 387 -13.47 28.32 11.88
C GLU A 387 -13.90 27.85 13.28
N GLU A 388 -15.10 28.25 13.73
CA GLU A 388 -15.71 27.76 14.98
C GLU A 388 -15.94 26.25 14.93
N TRP A 389 -16.53 25.74 13.85
CA TRP A 389 -16.75 24.31 13.67
C TRP A 389 -15.44 23.50 13.65
N LEU A 390 -14.38 24.01 13.01
CA LEU A 390 -13.06 23.38 13.02
C LEU A 390 -12.49 23.31 14.44
N ALA A 391 -12.64 24.36 15.24
CA ALA A 391 -12.18 24.36 16.63
C ALA A 391 -12.93 23.32 17.50
N GLU A 392 -14.26 23.24 17.35
CA GLU A 392 -15.07 22.23 18.04
C GLU A 392 -14.72 20.80 17.61
N LYS A 393 -14.53 20.59 16.29
CA LYS A 393 -14.12 19.30 15.73
C LYS A 393 -12.76 18.87 16.27
N ASP A 394 -11.77 19.76 16.27
CA ASP A 394 -10.42 19.48 16.79
C ASP A 394 -10.45 19.08 18.28
N GLU A 395 -11.31 19.71 19.08
CA GLU A 395 -11.49 19.36 20.49
C GLU A 395 -12.14 17.97 20.64
N LYS A 396 -13.16 17.69 19.83
CA LYS A 396 -13.86 16.40 19.81
C LYS A 396 -12.93 15.26 19.38
N GLU A 397 -12.17 15.42 18.30
CA GLU A 397 -11.22 14.42 17.81
C GLU A 397 -10.12 14.12 18.84
N LYS A 398 -9.59 15.14 19.53
CA LYS A 398 -8.63 14.95 20.62
C LYS A 398 -9.22 14.12 21.76
N LYS A 399 -10.49 14.37 22.10
CA LYS A 399 -11.20 13.63 23.14
C LYS A 399 -11.47 12.18 22.72
N GLU A 400 -12.02 11.97 21.53
CA GLU A 400 -12.30 10.62 21.00
C GLU A 400 -11.01 9.79 20.88
N LYS A 401 -9.91 10.40 20.45
CA LYS A 401 -8.60 9.73 20.41
C LYS A 401 -8.13 9.33 21.80
N ALA A 402 -8.25 10.21 22.79
CA ALA A 402 -7.88 9.90 24.17
C ALA A 402 -8.76 8.79 24.78
N ASP A 403 -10.07 8.81 24.48
CA ASP A 403 -11.01 7.78 24.92
C ASP A 403 -10.70 6.42 24.26
N HIS A 404 -10.37 6.41 22.96
CA HIS A 404 -10.00 5.21 22.21
C HIS A 404 -8.66 4.62 22.67
N GLU A 405 -7.65 5.46 22.88
CA GLU A 405 -6.35 5.03 23.46
C GLU A 405 -6.56 4.39 24.84
N LYS A 406 -7.44 4.96 25.66
CA LYS A 406 -7.78 4.41 26.97
C LYS A 406 -8.53 3.07 26.86
N GLU A 407 -9.49 2.94 25.95
CA GLU A 407 -10.22 1.69 25.72
C GLU A 407 -9.29 0.56 25.25
N ASP A 408 -8.40 0.85 24.30
CA ASP A 408 -7.42 -0.11 23.80
C ASP A 408 -6.43 -0.52 24.93
N ASP A 409 -6.01 0.42 25.78
CA ASP A 409 -5.20 0.15 26.97
C ASP A 409 -5.94 -0.74 27.99
N ASP A 410 -7.22 -0.48 28.23
CA ASP A 410 -8.04 -1.29 29.15
C ASP A 410 -8.24 -2.71 28.61
N LYS A 411 -8.54 -2.88 27.31
CA LYS A 411 -8.59 -4.21 26.66
C LYS A 411 -7.25 -4.94 26.74
N ARG A 412 -6.14 -4.22 26.57
CA ARG A 412 -4.80 -4.78 26.71
C ARG A 412 -4.56 -5.28 28.14
N ARG A 413 -4.97 -4.51 29.14
CA ARG A 413 -4.86 -4.89 30.57
C ARG A 413 -5.72 -6.10 30.89
N GLU A 414 -6.96 -6.15 30.41
CA GLU A 414 -7.84 -7.31 30.60
C GLU A 414 -7.22 -8.57 30.00
N LYS A 415 -6.72 -8.49 28.76
CA LYS A 415 -6.05 -9.61 28.12
C LYS A 415 -4.80 -10.07 28.87
N LEU A 416 -3.96 -9.14 29.33
CA LEU A 416 -2.79 -9.43 30.18
C LEU A 416 -3.22 -10.11 31.50
N HIS A 417 -4.32 -9.66 32.10
CA HIS A 417 -4.84 -10.23 33.34
C HIS A 417 -5.38 -11.65 33.13
N GLU A 418 -6.05 -11.92 32.00
CA GLU A 418 -6.46 -13.27 31.61
C GLU A 418 -5.26 -14.19 31.34
N GLU A 419 -4.24 -13.70 30.64
CA GLU A 419 -3.01 -14.45 30.36
C GLU A 419 -2.24 -14.78 31.65
N CYS A 420 -2.10 -13.82 32.57
CA CYS A 420 -1.49 -14.05 33.89
C CYS A 420 -2.33 -15.03 34.73
N GLY A 421 -3.66 -14.93 34.67
CA GLY A 421 -4.55 -15.87 35.36
C GLY A 421 -4.38 -17.31 34.87
N LYS A 422 -4.25 -17.50 33.54
CA LYS A 422 -3.96 -18.81 32.93
C LYS A 422 -2.60 -19.34 33.38
N PHE A 423 -1.56 -18.52 33.35
CA PHE A 423 -0.22 -18.91 33.81
C PHE A 423 -0.22 -19.35 35.27
N ASN A 424 -0.85 -18.58 36.17
CA ASN A 424 -0.98 -18.94 37.58
C ASN A 424 -1.77 -20.25 37.78
N SER A 425 -2.79 -20.50 36.96
CA SER A 425 -3.57 -21.74 37.02
C SER A 425 -2.80 -22.96 36.50
N GLU A 426 -1.99 -22.79 35.47
CA GLU A 426 -1.11 -23.84 34.92
C GLU A 426 0.04 -24.16 35.87
N GLU A 427 0.62 -23.14 36.51
CA GLU A 427 1.65 -23.30 37.54
C GLU A 427 1.06 -23.99 38.79
N ALA A 428 -0.13 -23.59 39.24
CA ALA A 428 -0.83 -24.25 40.34
C ALA A 428 -1.18 -25.71 40.02
N ALA A 429 -1.62 -26.00 38.78
CA ALA A 429 -1.89 -27.36 38.32
C ALA A 429 -0.60 -28.20 38.20
N SER A 430 0.51 -27.59 37.78
CA SER A 430 1.83 -28.23 37.73
C SER A 430 2.30 -28.61 39.14
N ILE A 431 2.26 -27.66 40.08
CA ILE A 431 2.62 -27.88 41.50
C ILE A 431 1.71 -28.95 42.12
N ALA A 432 0.41 -28.93 41.85
CA ALA A 432 -0.52 -29.94 42.34
C ALA A 432 -0.24 -31.33 41.75
N SER A 433 0.16 -31.42 40.48
CA SER A 433 0.54 -32.70 39.87
C SER A 433 1.84 -33.25 40.45
N VAL A 434 2.84 -32.39 40.69
CA VAL A 434 4.10 -32.79 41.36
C VAL A 434 3.83 -33.25 42.78
N ALA A 435 2.95 -32.56 43.52
CA ALA A 435 2.53 -32.97 44.85
C ALA A 435 1.76 -34.29 44.86
N ALA A 436 0.87 -34.52 43.88
CA ALA A 436 0.13 -35.77 43.74
C ALA A 436 1.04 -36.95 43.37
N THR A 437 2.07 -36.70 42.55
CA THR A 437 3.08 -37.72 42.16
C THR A 437 4.00 -38.07 43.33
N ALA A 438 4.25 -37.12 44.24
CA ALA A 438 5.00 -37.37 45.48
C ALA A 438 4.22 -38.19 46.53
N THR A 439 2.91 -38.36 46.36
CA THR A 439 2.04 -39.11 47.29
C THR A 439 1.70 -40.54 46.87
N ALA A 440 2.24 -41.04 45.75
CA ALA A 440 2.02 -42.40 45.27
C ALA A 440 3.31 -43.26 45.33
N ASP A 441 3.41 -44.03 46.42
CA ASP A 441 4.23 -45.24 46.65
C ASP A 441 5.71 -45.09 47.15
N PRO A 442 6.17 -45.98 48.07
CA PRO A 442 6.89 -45.61 49.28
C PRO A 442 8.22 -46.40 49.39
N SER A 443 8.89 -46.30 50.54
CA SER A 443 10.06 -47.09 50.94
C SER A 443 11.39 -46.70 50.27
N GLN A 444 12.27 -46.05 51.05
CA GLN A 444 13.46 -46.70 51.57
C GLN A 444 14.15 -45.81 52.62
N THR A 445 14.35 -46.42 53.77
CA THR A 445 15.20 -45.99 54.87
C THR A 445 16.67 -45.98 54.46
N SER A 446 17.41 -44.90 54.73
CA SER A 446 18.78 -44.99 55.25
C SER A 446 19.26 -43.68 55.89
N LYS A 447 20.23 -43.88 56.80
CA LYS A 447 20.68 -43.11 57.98
C LYS A 447 21.35 -41.75 57.73
N PRO A 448 21.54 -40.94 58.79
CA PRO A 448 22.21 -39.65 58.75
C PRO A 448 23.74 -39.78 58.87
N ALA A 449 24.47 -38.86 58.25
CA ALA A 449 25.89 -38.61 58.51
C ALA A 449 26.18 -37.10 58.47
N GLU A 450 27.12 -36.70 59.31
CA GLU A 450 27.36 -35.38 59.87
C GLU A 450 28.06 -34.36 58.95
N ASN A 451 27.98 -33.10 59.40
CA ASN A 451 28.96 -32.00 59.24
C ASN A 451 29.05 -31.39 57.82
N GLN A 452 29.13 -30.07 57.61
CA GLN A 452 29.54 -28.93 58.44
C GLN A 452 29.14 -27.66 57.66
N ALA A 453 28.65 -26.62 58.34
CA ALA A 453 28.93 -25.18 58.10
C ALA A 453 27.81 -24.32 58.70
N SER A 454 28.10 -23.76 59.87
CA SER A 454 27.30 -22.75 60.54
C SER A 454 27.71 -21.34 60.10
N ALA A 455 26.70 -20.48 59.96
CA ALA A 455 26.71 -19.04 60.27
C ALA A 455 27.55 -18.13 59.34
N THR A 456 27.11 -16.96 58.86
CA THR A 456 25.98 -16.05 59.14
C THR A 456 26.07 -14.94 58.05
N GLY A 457 24.97 -14.48 57.44
CA GLY A 457 24.35 -13.16 57.67
C GLY A 457 25.21 -11.96 57.19
N SER A 458 24.77 -10.95 56.47
CA SER A 458 23.46 -10.41 56.08
C SER A 458 23.65 -9.53 54.82
N VAL A 459 22.59 -9.27 54.06
CA VAL A 459 22.51 -8.02 53.28
C VAL A 459 21.12 -7.43 53.46
N ASP A 460 21.12 -6.26 54.09
CA ASP A 460 20.01 -5.38 54.36
C ASP A 460 19.42 -4.78 53.08
N ALA A 461 18.10 -4.65 53.09
CA ALA A 461 17.33 -3.76 52.23
C ALA A 461 17.34 -2.33 52.80
N LYS A 462 17.56 -1.32 51.95
CA LYS A 462 17.05 0.07 52.02
C LYS A 462 17.58 0.84 50.79
N SER A 463 16.71 1.15 49.82
CA SER A 463 15.92 2.40 49.69
C SER A 463 16.76 3.67 49.46
N THR A 464 16.65 4.25 48.27
CA THR A 464 16.82 5.69 47.89
C THR A 464 16.93 5.72 46.35
N ASN A 465 16.49 6.71 45.58
CA ASN A 465 15.65 7.88 45.76
C ASN A 465 15.27 8.36 44.34
N PHE A 466 14.08 8.94 44.22
CA PHE A 466 13.66 9.78 43.11
C PHE A 466 14.62 10.98 42.95
N VAL A 467 15.00 11.30 41.70
CA VAL A 467 15.49 12.63 41.33
C VAL A 467 14.82 13.06 40.03
N GLU A 468 14.00 14.08 40.18
CA GLU A 468 13.43 15.01 39.20
C GLU A 468 14.55 15.89 38.62
N LEU A 469 14.61 16.10 37.30
CA LEU A 469 15.35 17.23 36.71
C LEU A 469 14.66 17.75 35.43
N LYS A 470 14.54 19.07 35.42
CA LYS A 470 13.76 19.96 34.57
C LYS A 470 14.40 20.27 33.20
N GLN A 471 13.52 20.73 32.30
CA GLN A 471 13.72 21.71 31.22
C GLN A 471 15.12 22.35 31.08
N VAL A 472 15.66 22.26 29.86
CA VAL A 472 16.06 23.42 29.01
C VAL A 472 15.68 23.09 27.57
#